data_AF-A0A521DD54-F1
#
_entry.id   AF-A0A521DD54-F1
#
_cell.length_a   1.000
_cell.length_b   1.000
_cell.length_c   1.000
_cell.angle_alpha   90.00
_cell.angle_beta   90.00
_cell.angle_gamma   90.00
#
_symmetry.space_group_name_H-M   'P 1'
#
loop_
_entity.id
_entity.type
_entity.pdbx_description
1 polymer ?
#
loop_
_entity_poly.entity_id
_entity_poly.type
_entity_poly.pdbx_seq_one_letter_code
_entity_poly.pdbx_strand_id
1 'polypeptide(L)'
;MILTSLLAKSQDDRGSFYINGYLKNTPSQTVYLINFRNKNIVDSAKVSSTEGLIMLSGSASEERSYYLRFSKKGGILVLAIAPKDSLVLYHDLDNYWETSIKGAVAAKEFLNFNLAANEQGKRLRKIESKIDSMENIGANEDDINVEKNALKLMNIAFHKQNKELAYKTPSPVTASFILANFIIRNELDDLEDLLKHLESKFSRSSYLPETISTIKSKIKASNTINDFSAVTYAPEINALDLKGQPFNLKSLRGKYVLIEFWASWCKPCRAEFPILVKTYNEYKDRNFTILGVSLDSGKEDWIEAIKTDNLTWIHVSDLKGWKSAAAQVYKVNAIPQNFLIDPEGKIIAMNLRGDGLKKKLKEIFK
;
A
#
# COMPACT_ATOMS: atom_id res chain seq x y z
N MET A 1 48.80 7.23 -18.30
CA MET A 1 48.84 6.34 -19.47
C MET A 1 48.95 4.90 -18.99
N ILE A 2 47.85 4.28 -18.58
CA ILE A 2 47.67 2.81 -18.54
C ILE A 2 46.19 2.57 -18.84
N LEU A 3 45.84 2.79 -20.11
CA LEU A 3 44.62 2.32 -20.75
C LEU A 3 45.12 1.25 -21.71
N THR A 4 44.90 -0.04 -21.39
CA THR A 4 44.66 -1.14 -22.34
C THR A 4 44.89 -2.50 -21.70
N SER A 5 43.99 -3.45 -22.03
CA SER A 5 44.00 -4.91 -21.81
C SER A 5 43.62 -5.38 -20.39
N LEU A 6 42.75 -6.37 -20.18
CA LEU A 6 42.30 -7.49 -21.01
C LEU A 6 40.76 -7.63 -21.06
N LEU A 7 40.23 -7.65 -22.28
CA LEU A 7 39.01 -8.37 -22.64
C LEU A 7 39.38 -9.84 -22.84
N ALA A 8 38.82 -10.73 -22.03
CA ALA A 8 38.65 -12.15 -22.36
C ALA A 8 37.67 -12.83 -21.40
N LYS A 9 36.37 -12.69 -21.66
CA LYS A 9 35.37 -13.73 -21.37
C LYS A 9 34.46 -13.83 -22.58
N SER A 10 34.69 -14.85 -23.41
CA SER A 10 33.81 -15.21 -24.51
C SER A 10 32.50 -15.78 -23.95
N GLN A 11 31.44 -14.97 -23.94
CA GLN A 11 30.09 -15.44 -23.64
C GLN A 11 29.11 -14.54 -24.42
N ASP A 12 28.28 -15.17 -25.25
CA ASP A 12 27.27 -14.61 -26.16
C ASP A 12 26.94 -13.12 -25.94
N ASP A 13 27.54 -12.24 -26.76
CA ASP A 13 27.57 -10.77 -26.64
C ASP A 13 26.23 -10.08 -26.97
N ARG A 14 25.14 -10.85 -27.10
CA ARG A 14 23.85 -10.31 -27.57
C ARG A 14 23.09 -9.53 -26.50
N GLY A 15 23.45 -9.64 -25.22
CA GLY A 15 22.75 -8.98 -24.12
C GLY A 15 23.57 -8.71 -22.85
N SER A 16 24.90 -8.79 -22.92
CA SER A 16 25.79 -8.51 -21.79
C SER A 16 25.67 -7.07 -21.32
N PHE A 17 25.79 -6.82 -20.02
CA PHE A 17 25.79 -5.48 -19.43
C PHE A 17 26.91 -5.33 -18.40
N TYR A 18 27.29 -4.09 -18.11
CA TYR A 18 28.41 -3.76 -17.23
C TYR A 18 28.07 -2.63 -16.25
N ILE A 19 28.50 -2.81 -15.01
CA ILE A 19 28.38 -1.82 -13.93
C ILE A 19 29.78 -1.49 -13.43
N ASN A 20 30.22 -0.26 -13.67
CA ASN A 20 31.45 0.29 -13.12
C ASN A 20 31.09 1.21 -11.95
N GLY A 21 31.42 0.83 -10.72
CA GLY A 21 31.00 1.54 -9.53
C GLY A 21 32.14 2.19 -8.77
N TYR A 22 31.91 3.39 -8.25
CA TYR A 22 32.69 4.02 -7.18
C TYR A 22 31.81 4.17 -5.93
N LEU A 23 32.22 3.52 -4.85
CA LEU A 23 31.53 3.44 -3.57
C LEU A 23 32.29 4.27 -2.54
N LYS A 24 31.74 5.42 -2.18
CA LYS A 24 32.31 6.28 -1.15
C LYS A 24 31.90 5.80 0.24
N ASN A 25 32.79 5.97 1.22
CA ASN A 25 32.57 5.58 2.62
C ASN A 25 32.24 4.09 2.82
N THR A 26 32.76 3.24 1.94
CA THR A 26 32.62 1.78 2.03
C THR A 26 33.70 1.17 2.91
N PRO A 27 33.38 0.21 3.81
CA PRO A 27 34.38 -0.68 4.37
C PRO A 27 34.86 -1.67 3.30
N SER A 28 35.95 -2.39 3.58
CA SER A 28 36.32 -3.57 2.77
C SER A 28 35.25 -4.66 2.90
N GLN A 29 34.57 -4.96 1.81
CA GLN A 29 33.41 -5.85 1.77
C GLN A 29 33.19 -6.49 0.41
N THR A 30 32.22 -7.41 0.31
CA THR A 30 31.77 -7.96 -0.98
C THR A 30 30.45 -7.32 -1.37
N VAL A 31 30.35 -6.91 -2.63
CA VAL A 31 29.13 -6.39 -3.24
C VAL A 31 28.60 -7.45 -4.19
N TYR A 32 27.36 -7.87 -3.99
CA TYR A 32 26.71 -8.88 -4.82
C TYR A 32 25.73 -8.21 -5.77
N LEU A 33 25.82 -8.52 -7.06
CA LEU A 33 24.78 -8.24 -8.03
C LEU A 33 23.78 -9.40 -8.01
N ILE A 34 22.53 -9.11 -7.67
CA ILE A 34 21.49 -10.13 -7.53
C ILE A 34 20.31 -9.76 -8.42
N ASN A 35 19.81 -10.72 -9.19
CA ASN A 35 18.57 -10.51 -9.95
C ASN A 35 17.39 -10.35 -8.97
N PHE A 36 16.62 -9.29 -9.14
CA PHE A 36 15.61 -8.92 -8.14
C PHE A 36 14.47 -9.94 -8.04
N ARG A 37 14.07 -10.58 -9.15
CA ARG A 37 12.93 -11.49 -9.17
C ARG A 37 13.30 -12.90 -8.71
N ASN A 38 14.27 -13.51 -9.39
CA ASN A 38 14.64 -14.90 -9.10
C ASN A 38 15.66 -15.05 -7.96
N LYS A 39 16.21 -13.94 -7.45
CA LYS A 39 17.18 -13.90 -6.33
C LYS A 39 18.52 -14.57 -6.61
N ASN A 40 18.80 -14.96 -7.84
CA ASN A 40 20.08 -15.54 -8.21
C ASN A 40 21.18 -14.48 -8.14
N ILE A 41 22.31 -14.86 -7.55
CA ILE A 41 23.55 -14.07 -7.62
C ILE A 41 24.05 -14.14 -9.06
N VAL A 42 24.19 -12.97 -9.68
CA VAL A 42 24.64 -12.82 -11.06
C VAL A 42 26.15 -12.66 -11.10
N ASP A 43 26.67 -11.82 -10.21
CA ASP A 43 28.10 -11.52 -10.09
C ASP A 43 28.42 -10.98 -8.70
N SER A 44 29.69 -10.85 -8.37
CA SER A 44 30.15 -10.23 -7.14
C SER A 44 31.52 -9.59 -7.29
N ALA A 45 31.76 -8.51 -6.55
CA ALA A 45 33.03 -7.81 -6.51
C ALA A 45 33.47 -7.59 -5.07
N LYS A 46 34.75 -7.81 -4.78
CA LYS A 46 35.37 -7.35 -3.53
C LYS A 46 35.74 -5.88 -3.70
N VAL A 47 35.34 -5.04 -2.76
CA VAL A 47 35.70 -3.62 -2.70
C VAL A 47 36.64 -3.38 -1.53
N SER A 48 37.70 -2.61 -1.75
CA SER A 48 38.59 -2.10 -0.71
C SER A 48 38.06 -0.79 -0.14
N SER A 49 38.25 -0.55 1.16
CA SER A 49 37.93 0.74 1.78
C SER A 49 38.77 1.91 1.27
N THR A 50 39.91 1.66 0.62
CA THR A 50 40.81 2.70 0.09
C THR A 50 40.46 3.13 -1.32
N GLU A 51 40.00 2.21 -2.17
CA GLU A 51 39.72 2.48 -3.58
C GLU A 51 38.24 2.71 -3.85
N GLY A 52 37.35 1.97 -3.17
CA GLY A 52 35.91 2.06 -3.39
C GLY A 52 35.44 1.54 -4.76
N LEU A 53 36.31 0.95 -5.58
CA LEU A 53 35.96 0.54 -6.94
C LEU A 53 35.34 -0.85 -7.00
N ILE A 54 34.32 -1.00 -7.85
CA ILE A 54 33.73 -2.28 -8.22
C ILE A 54 33.52 -2.36 -9.73
N MET A 55 33.65 -3.57 -10.27
CA MET A 55 33.23 -3.91 -11.62
C MET A 55 32.36 -5.17 -11.54
N LEU A 56 31.14 -5.07 -12.04
CA LEU A 56 30.17 -6.16 -12.07
C LEU A 56 29.65 -6.31 -13.49
N SER A 57 29.29 -7.52 -13.85
CA SER A 57 28.76 -7.84 -15.18
C SER A 57 27.61 -8.83 -15.10
N GLY A 58 26.84 -8.92 -16.17
CA GLY A 58 25.80 -9.91 -16.31
C GLY A 58 25.29 -9.96 -17.74
N SER A 59 24.25 -10.75 -17.97
CA SER A 59 23.58 -10.82 -19.26
C SER A 59 22.07 -10.89 -19.07
N ALA A 60 21.33 -10.23 -19.95
CA ALA A 60 19.88 -10.24 -19.99
C ALA A 60 19.40 -10.15 -21.43
N SER A 61 18.29 -10.83 -21.75
CA SER A 61 17.64 -10.75 -23.06
C SER A 61 16.68 -9.56 -23.20
N GLU A 62 16.27 -8.96 -22.09
CA GLU A 62 15.47 -7.73 -22.03
C GLU A 62 15.72 -7.00 -20.69
N GLU A 63 15.11 -5.84 -20.49
CA GLU A 63 15.27 -5.05 -19.27
C GLU A 63 14.80 -5.83 -18.02
N ARG A 64 15.64 -5.78 -16.97
CA ARG A 64 15.41 -6.45 -15.70
C ARG A 64 15.79 -5.54 -14.54
N SER A 65 15.24 -5.84 -13.37
CA SER A 65 15.69 -5.25 -12.12
C SER A 65 16.74 -6.14 -11.46
N TYR A 66 17.77 -5.48 -10.94
CA TYR A 66 18.83 -6.07 -10.15
C TYR A 66 18.97 -5.28 -8.87
N TYR A 67 19.57 -5.87 -7.85
CA TYR A 67 19.98 -5.12 -6.69
C TYR A 67 21.42 -5.43 -6.27
N LEU A 68 22.13 -4.38 -5.89
CA LEU A 68 23.42 -4.48 -5.23
C LEU A 68 23.16 -4.71 -3.75
N ARG A 69 23.66 -5.85 -3.24
CA ARG A 69 23.65 -6.16 -1.80
C ARG A 69 25.06 -6.04 -1.25
N PHE A 70 25.23 -5.20 -0.25
CA PHE A 70 26.51 -4.99 0.43
C PHE A 70 26.63 -5.92 1.63
N SER A 71 27.75 -6.64 1.76
CA SER A 71 27.88 -7.68 2.80
C SER A 71 28.05 -7.13 4.23
N LYS A 72 28.39 -5.86 4.40
CA LYS A 72 28.61 -5.23 5.71
C LYS A 72 27.82 -3.93 5.90
N LYS A 73 27.97 -2.97 4.98
CA LYS A 73 27.37 -1.61 5.08
C LYS A 73 26.84 -1.18 3.72
N GLY A 74 25.68 -0.50 3.68
CA GLY A 74 25.12 0.10 2.46
C GLY A 74 23.74 -0.44 2.07
N GLY A 75 23.22 -1.45 2.77
CA GLY A 75 21.87 -1.97 2.53
C GLY A 75 21.70 -2.57 1.14
N ILE A 76 20.69 -2.09 0.41
CA ILE A 76 20.35 -2.56 -0.94
C ILE A 76 20.14 -1.35 -1.87
N LEU A 77 20.77 -1.39 -3.04
CA LEU A 77 20.51 -0.45 -4.14
C LEU A 77 19.90 -1.19 -5.32
N VAL A 78 18.68 -0.83 -5.72
CA VAL A 78 17.98 -1.46 -6.85
C VAL A 78 18.23 -0.67 -8.13
N LEU A 79 18.44 -1.37 -9.24
CA LEU A 79 18.74 -0.82 -10.56
C LEU A 79 17.86 -1.48 -11.62
N ALA A 80 17.40 -0.71 -12.60
CA ALA A 80 16.86 -1.23 -13.86
C ALA A 80 18.02 -1.30 -14.88
N ILE A 81 18.24 -2.45 -15.50
CA ILE A 81 19.35 -2.64 -16.45
C ILE A 81 18.81 -3.31 -17.71
N ALA A 82 19.05 -2.70 -18.86
CA ALA A 82 18.70 -3.21 -20.19
C ALA A 82 19.86 -4.00 -20.82
N PRO A 83 19.59 -4.86 -21.81
CA PRO A 83 20.65 -5.54 -22.56
C PRO A 83 21.60 -4.52 -23.18
N LYS A 84 22.92 -4.79 -23.12
CA LYS A 84 23.98 -3.91 -23.65
C LYS A 84 24.18 -2.61 -22.89
N ASP A 85 23.55 -2.43 -21.74
CA ASP A 85 23.82 -1.28 -20.88
C ASP A 85 25.25 -1.32 -20.35
N SER A 86 25.91 -0.17 -20.37
CA SER A 86 27.11 0.10 -19.59
C SER A 86 26.85 1.33 -18.76
N LEU A 87 27.02 1.22 -17.45
CA LEU A 87 26.74 2.30 -16.51
C LEU A 87 27.89 2.55 -15.56
N VAL A 88 28.06 3.82 -15.21
CA VAL A 88 28.98 4.28 -14.17
C VAL A 88 28.15 4.72 -12.97
N LEU A 89 28.28 3.98 -11.87
CA LEU A 89 27.60 4.21 -10.61
C LEU A 89 28.52 4.96 -9.64
N TYR A 90 28.03 6.06 -9.07
CA TYR A 90 28.58 6.66 -7.86
C TYR A 90 27.57 6.45 -6.74
N HIS A 91 28.01 5.98 -5.57
CA HIS A 91 27.16 5.80 -4.41
C HIS A 91 27.92 6.10 -3.11
N ASP A 92 27.41 7.03 -2.31
CA ASP A 92 27.89 7.27 -0.95
C ASP A 92 27.11 6.40 0.05
N LEU A 93 27.81 5.50 0.73
CA LEU A 93 27.20 4.57 1.69
C LEU A 93 26.72 5.24 2.99
N ASP A 94 27.16 6.47 3.26
CA ASP A 94 26.65 7.28 4.39
C ASP A 94 25.49 8.18 3.98
N ASN A 95 25.32 8.42 2.67
CA ASN A 95 24.29 9.30 2.16
C ASN A 95 23.67 8.74 0.89
N TYR A 96 22.56 8.00 1.03
CA TYR A 96 21.83 7.42 -0.10
C TYR A 96 21.43 8.44 -1.17
N TRP A 97 21.20 9.71 -0.79
CA TRP A 97 20.86 10.78 -1.73
C TRP A 97 22.02 11.18 -2.64
N GLU A 98 23.25 10.92 -2.20
CA GLU A 98 24.48 11.08 -2.97
C GLU A 98 24.74 9.81 -3.80
N THR A 99 23.77 9.51 -4.68
CA THR A 99 23.84 8.41 -5.64
C THR A 99 23.60 8.96 -7.03
N SER A 100 24.46 8.60 -7.98
CA SER A 100 24.26 9.01 -9.38
C SER A 100 24.68 7.92 -10.34
N ILE A 101 24.04 7.91 -11.51
CA ILE A 101 24.34 6.99 -12.60
C ILE A 101 24.60 7.81 -13.86
N LYS A 102 25.69 7.47 -14.56
CA LYS A 102 25.97 7.90 -15.93
C LYS A 102 25.87 6.70 -16.87
N GLY A 103 25.42 6.93 -18.09
CA GLY A 103 25.01 5.84 -19.00
C GLY A 103 23.65 5.26 -18.63
N ALA A 104 23.26 4.17 -19.30
CA ALA A 104 22.04 3.38 -19.08
C ALA A 104 20.78 4.19 -18.71
N VAL A 105 20.00 4.59 -19.71
CA VAL A 105 18.82 5.46 -19.55
C VAL A 105 17.83 4.91 -18.53
N ALA A 106 17.51 3.61 -18.61
CA ALA A 106 16.59 2.95 -17.68
C ALA A 106 17.11 2.96 -16.24
N ALA A 107 18.39 2.70 -16.03
CA ALA A 107 19.01 2.71 -14.70
C ALA A 107 18.93 4.09 -14.05
N LYS A 108 19.25 5.14 -14.81
CA LYS A 108 19.20 6.53 -14.34
C LYS A 108 17.77 6.95 -14.00
N GLU A 109 16.81 6.64 -14.86
CA GLU A 109 15.41 6.98 -14.61
C GLU A 109 14.87 6.25 -13.39
N PHE A 110 15.16 4.95 -13.28
CA PHE A 110 14.77 4.15 -12.13
C PHE A 110 15.37 4.68 -10.83
N LEU A 111 16.65 5.08 -10.84
CA LEU A 111 17.29 5.71 -9.69
C LEU A 111 16.59 7.01 -9.30
N ASN A 112 16.31 7.89 -10.26
CA ASN A 112 15.60 9.15 -9.99
C ASN A 112 14.22 8.92 -9.39
N PHE A 113 13.47 7.93 -9.90
CA PHE A 113 12.20 7.52 -9.32
C PHE A 113 12.37 7.05 -7.86
N ASN A 114 13.34 6.19 -7.57
CA ASN A 114 13.58 5.70 -6.21
C ASN A 114 14.02 6.82 -5.25
N LEU A 115 14.86 7.74 -5.70
CA LEU A 115 15.24 8.92 -4.91
C LEU A 115 14.00 9.77 -4.62
N ALA A 116 13.19 10.12 -5.62
CA ALA A 116 11.96 10.87 -5.38
C ALA A 116 10.99 10.16 -4.43
N ALA A 117 10.78 8.85 -4.62
CA ALA A 117 9.89 8.05 -3.78
C ALA A 117 10.39 7.92 -2.33
N ASN A 118 11.71 7.78 -2.13
CA ASN A 118 12.28 7.75 -0.79
C ASN A 118 12.18 9.12 -0.12
N GLU A 119 12.39 10.21 -0.86
CA GLU A 119 12.36 11.57 -0.30
C GLU A 119 10.95 11.91 0.17
N GLN A 120 9.96 11.58 -0.66
CA GLN A 120 8.55 11.56 -0.30
C GLN A 120 8.32 10.74 0.97
N GLY A 121 8.78 9.49 1.01
CA GLY A 121 8.60 8.61 2.17
C GLY A 121 9.15 9.23 3.46
N LYS A 122 10.28 9.95 3.38
CA LYS A 122 10.85 10.68 4.52
C LYS A 122 9.96 11.84 4.96
N ARG A 123 9.41 12.60 4.01
CA ARG A 123 8.46 13.70 4.29
C ARG A 123 7.17 13.17 4.93
N LEU A 124 6.61 12.09 4.39
CA LEU A 124 5.41 11.41 4.93
C LEU A 124 5.63 11.01 6.39
N ARG A 125 6.69 10.25 6.67
CA ARG A 125 7.02 9.80 8.03
C ARG A 125 7.19 10.95 9.02
N LYS A 126 7.71 12.09 8.57
CA LYS A 126 7.85 13.28 9.42
C LYS A 126 6.49 13.85 9.82
N ILE A 127 5.54 13.94 8.88
CA ILE A 127 4.18 14.42 9.17
C ILE A 127 3.43 13.40 10.01
N GLU A 128 3.51 12.10 9.68
CA GLU A 128 2.91 11.03 10.47
C GLU A 128 3.42 11.04 11.92
N SER A 129 4.75 11.11 12.11
CA SER A 129 5.34 11.21 13.45
C SER A 129 4.91 12.48 14.20
N LYS A 130 4.68 13.59 13.49
CA LYS A 130 4.16 14.82 14.08
C LYS A 130 2.71 14.64 14.53
N ILE A 131 1.86 14.06 13.69
CA ILE A 131 0.47 13.74 14.01
C ILE A 131 0.43 12.82 15.23
N ASP A 132 1.20 11.73 15.23
CA ASP A 132 1.27 10.78 16.35
C ASP A 132 1.70 11.49 17.64
N SER A 133 2.71 12.37 17.58
CA SER A 133 3.14 13.15 18.74
C SER A 133 2.06 14.11 19.24
N MET A 134 1.33 14.77 18.34
CA MET A 134 0.24 15.69 18.69
C MET A 134 -0.93 14.96 19.34
N GLU A 135 -1.30 13.80 18.79
CA GLU A 135 -2.33 12.93 19.37
C GLU A 135 -1.92 12.44 20.77
N ASN A 136 -0.65 12.06 20.95
CA ASN A 136 -0.14 11.57 22.24
C ASN A 136 -0.12 12.63 23.35
N ILE A 137 0.05 13.92 23.02
CA ILE A 137 0.06 15.01 24.00
C ILE A 137 -1.32 15.67 24.18
N GLY A 138 -2.35 15.17 23.49
CA GLY A 138 -3.69 15.77 23.53
C GLY A 138 -3.74 17.18 22.93
N ALA A 139 -3.01 17.42 21.84
CA ALA A 139 -3.04 18.69 21.12
C ALA A 139 -4.45 19.01 20.57
N ASN A 140 -4.68 20.28 20.23
CA ASN A 140 -5.95 20.73 19.66
C ASN A 140 -6.31 19.95 18.37
N GLU A 141 -7.58 19.57 18.24
CA GLU A 141 -8.06 18.73 17.14
C GLU A 141 -7.98 19.42 15.77
N ASP A 142 -8.21 20.74 15.71
CA ASP A 142 -8.10 21.51 14.47
C ASP A 142 -6.65 21.50 13.97
N ASP A 143 -5.68 21.64 14.88
CA ASP A 143 -4.25 21.58 14.54
C ASP A 143 -3.86 20.17 14.02
N ILE A 144 -4.37 19.11 14.66
CA ILE A 144 -4.16 17.73 14.19
C ILE A 144 -4.77 17.55 12.79
N ASN A 145 -5.97 18.09 12.56
CA ASN A 145 -6.66 18.00 11.28
C ASN A 145 -5.94 18.78 10.17
N VAL A 146 -5.28 19.90 10.49
CA VAL A 146 -4.39 20.60 9.55
C VAL A 146 -3.28 19.68 9.06
N GLU A 147 -2.59 18.99 9.96
CA GLU A 147 -1.52 18.05 9.59
C GLU A 147 -2.03 16.83 8.83
N LYS A 148 -3.19 16.27 9.22
CA LYS A 148 -3.86 15.18 8.49
C LYS A 148 -4.24 15.60 7.07
N ASN A 149 -4.73 16.83 6.89
CA ASN A 149 -5.04 17.38 5.57
C ASN A 149 -3.77 17.59 4.74
N ALA A 150 -2.68 18.08 5.34
CA ALA A 150 -1.38 18.18 4.67
C ALA A 150 -0.87 16.81 4.20
N LEU A 151 -0.98 15.78 5.07
CA LEU A 151 -0.64 14.40 4.72
C LEU A 151 -1.47 13.89 3.54
N LYS A 152 -2.78 14.09 3.57
CA LYS A 152 -3.70 13.70 2.50
C LYS A 152 -3.36 14.38 1.17
N LEU A 153 -3.16 15.69 1.17
CA LEU A 153 -2.79 16.45 -0.04
C LEU A 153 -1.45 16.00 -0.60
N MET A 154 -0.47 15.69 0.25
CA MET A 154 0.84 15.20 -0.17
C MET A 154 0.76 13.81 -0.81
N ASN A 155 -0.09 12.92 -0.29
CA ASN A 155 -0.36 11.62 -0.92
C ASN A 155 -1.06 11.80 -2.30
N ILE A 156 -2.09 12.66 -2.39
CA ILE A 156 -2.76 12.93 -3.67
C ILE A 156 -1.79 13.48 -4.72
N ALA A 157 -0.94 14.43 -4.34
CA ALA A 157 0.05 15.02 -5.24
C ALA A 157 1.04 13.97 -5.77
N PHE A 158 1.48 13.07 -4.91
CA PHE A 158 2.40 11.99 -5.28
C PHE A 158 1.76 10.90 -6.11
N HIS A 159 0.53 10.51 -5.78
CA HIS A 159 -0.26 9.61 -6.60
C HIS A 159 -0.36 10.14 -8.04
N LYS A 160 -0.71 11.43 -8.18
CA LYS A 160 -0.75 12.10 -9.48
C LYS A 160 0.61 12.10 -10.18
N GLN A 161 1.68 12.48 -9.48
CA GLN A 161 3.04 12.48 -10.04
C GLN A 161 3.49 11.09 -10.51
N ASN A 162 3.25 10.06 -9.71
CA ASN A 162 3.56 8.68 -10.06
C ASN A 162 2.78 8.22 -11.29
N LYS A 163 1.48 8.54 -11.36
CA LYS A 163 0.63 8.22 -12.50
C LYS A 163 1.16 8.88 -13.77
N GLU A 164 1.51 10.17 -13.72
CA GLU A 164 2.12 10.89 -14.84
C GLU A 164 3.47 10.30 -15.25
N LEU A 165 4.31 9.91 -14.28
CA LEU A 165 5.60 9.28 -14.54
C LEU A 165 5.40 7.90 -15.21
N ALA A 166 4.43 7.11 -14.77
CA ALA A 166 4.13 5.81 -15.37
C ALA A 166 3.70 5.94 -16.84
N TYR A 167 2.94 6.97 -17.21
CA TYR A 167 2.60 7.21 -18.63
C TYR A 167 3.85 7.51 -19.48
N LYS A 168 4.79 8.28 -18.93
CA LYS A 168 5.95 8.82 -19.64
C LYS A 168 7.13 7.86 -19.69
N THR A 169 7.35 7.07 -18.65
CA THR A 169 8.58 6.27 -18.49
C THR A 169 8.86 5.35 -19.68
N PRO A 170 10.06 5.36 -20.27
CA PRO A 170 10.48 4.37 -21.27
C PRO A 170 10.84 3.00 -20.68
N SER A 171 10.92 2.86 -19.35
CA SER A 171 11.39 1.64 -18.69
C SER A 171 10.23 0.77 -18.18
N PRO A 172 10.06 -0.48 -18.66
CA PRO A 172 9.06 -1.40 -18.10
C PRO A 172 9.33 -1.78 -16.65
N VAL A 173 10.61 -1.76 -16.20
CA VAL A 173 10.95 -1.97 -14.80
C VAL A 173 10.46 -0.80 -13.95
N THR A 174 10.75 0.44 -14.37
CA THR A 174 10.28 1.64 -13.67
C THR A 174 8.75 1.68 -13.60
N ALA A 175 8.07 1.40 -14.71
CA ALA A 175 6.60 1.27 -14.72
C ALA A 175 6.10 0.22 -13.71
N SER A 176 6.71 -0.96 -13.66
CA SER A 176 6.33 -2.04 -12.73
C SER A 176 6.50 -1.63 -11.26
N PHE A 177 7.57 -0.90 -10.91
CA PHE A 177 7.77 -0.43 -9.53
C PHE A 177 6.82 0.72 -9.16
N ILE A 178 6.50 1.62 -10.10
CA ILE A 178 5.45 2.63 -9.88
C ILE A 178 4.10 1.95 -9.63
N LEU A 179 3.76 0.94 -10.44
CA LEU A 179 2.56 0.14 -10.24
C LEU A 179 2.54 -0.57 -8.89
N ALA A 180 3.67 -1.12 -8.44
CA ALA A 180 3.79 -1.73 -7.12
C ALA A 180 3.53 -0.73 -5.98
N ASN A 181 3.90 0.55 -6.13
CA ASN A 181 3.60 1.58 -5.13
C ASN A 181 2.08 1.80 -4.97
N PHE A 182 1.30 1.79 -6.06
CA PHE A 182 -0.16 1.89 -5.98
C PHE A 182 -0.76 0.71 -5.19
N ILE A 183 -0.22 -0.50 -5.37
CA ILE A 183 -0.64 -1.68 -4.61
C ILE A 183 -0.35 -1.50 -3.12
N ILE A 184 0.88 -1.13 -2.77
CA ILE A 184 1.34 -1.01 -1.38
C ILE A 184 0.53 0.06 -0.63
N ARG A 185 0.14 1.14 -1.32
CA ARG A 185 -0.64 2.25 -0.76
C ARG A 185 -2.15 2.03 -0.84
N ASN A 186 -2.60 0.93 -1.45
CA ASN A 186 -4.02 0.66 -1.70
C ASN A 186 -4.73 1.79 -2.48
N GLU A 187 -4.02 2.41 -3.42
CA GLU A 187 -4.49 3.51 -4.27
C GLU A 187 -4.78 2.95 -5.67
N LEU A 188 -5.89 2.23 -5.82
CA LEU A 188 -6.19 1.45 -7.04
C LEU A 188 -7.20 2.13 -7.97
N ASP A 189 -7.66 3.33 -7.63
CA ASP A 189 -8.69 4.05 -8.36
C ASP A 189 -8.16 4.64 -9.69
N ASP A 190 -9.01 4.65 -10.71
CA ASP A 190 -8.75 5.22 -12.04
C ASP A 190 -7.49 4.67 -12.74
N LEU A 191 -7.09 3.43 -12.46
CA LEU A 191 -5.88 2.84 -13.04
C LEU A 191 -6.14 2.11 -14.36
N GLU A 192 -7.39 1.81 -14.73
CA GLU A 192 -7.73 0.98 -15.90
C GLU A 192 -7.08 1.47 -17.19
N ASP A 193 -7.14 2.77 -17.47
CA ASP A 193 -6.56 3.34 -18.68
C ASP A 193 -5.03 3.37 -18.64
N LEU A 194 -4.44 3.59 -17.45
CA LEU A 194 -3.00 3.50 -17.28
C LEU A 194 -2.53 2.06 -17.55
N LEU A 195 -3.25 1.06 -17.02
CA LEU A 195 -2.90 -0.35 -17.22
C LEU A 195 -2.98 -0.73 -18.70
N LYS A 196 -4.03 -0.33 -19.42
CA LYS A 196 -4.15 -0.54 -20.87
C LYS A 196 -3.03 0.14 -21.65
N HIS A 197 -2.71 1.39 -21.31
CA HIS A 197 -1.61 2.14 -21.93
C HIS A 197 -0.28 1.43 -21.74
N LEU A 198 0.02 0.98 -20.51
CA LEU A 198 1.24 0.28 -20.17
C LEU A 198 1.34 -1.10 -20.84
N GLU A 199 0.26 -1.86 -20.90
CA GLU A 199 0.20 -3.15 -21.63
C GLU A 199 0.51 -2.96 -23.11
N SER A 200 -0.07 -1.93 -23.73
CA SER A 200 0.17 -1.60 -25.14
C SER A 200 1.62 -1.16 -25.37
N LYS A 201 2.08 -0.17 -24.58
CA LYS A 201 3.43 0.40 -24.68
C LYS A 201 4.53 -0.63 -24.48
N PHE A 202 4.34 -1.56 -23.54
CA PHE A 202 5.32 -2.59 -23.18
C PHE A 202 4.89 -4.01 -23.59
N SER A 203 4.14 -4.14 -24.69
CA SER A 203 3.60 -5.41 -25.19
C SER A 203 4.64 -6.51 -25.45
N ARG A 204 5.92 -6.14 -25.64
CA ARG A 204 7.03 -7.08 -25.84
C ARG A 204 7.79 -7.43 -24.56
N SER A 205 7.53 -6.77 -23.43
CA SER A 205 8.26 -7.04 -22.19
C SER A 205 7.59 -8.14 -21.39
N SER A 206 8.37 -9.12 -20.93
CA SER A 206 7.87 -10.15 -20.00
C SER A 206 7.84 -9.65 -18.55
N TYR A 207 8.36 -8.46 -18.26
CA TYR A 207 8.54 -7.97 -16.89
C TYR A 207 7.24 -7.43 -16.30
N LEU A 208 6.44 -6.72 -17.08
CA LEU A 208 5.27 -5.99 -16.60
C LEU A 208 3.97 -6.82 -16.39
N PRO A 209 3.68 -7.87 -17.19
CA PRO A 209 2.37 -8.56 -17.16
C PRO A 209 1.93 -9.07 -15.79
N GLU A 210 2.85 -9.61 -14.98
CA GLU A 210 2.54 -10.12 -13.64
C GLU A 210 2.03 -9.02 -12.70
N THR A 211 2.69 -7.85 -12.72
CA THR A 211 2.29 -6.70 -11.90
C THR A 211 0.92 -6.19 -12.35
N ILE A 212 0.69 -6.07 -13.66
CA ILE A 212 -0.60 -5.61 -14.19
C ILE A 212 -1.72 -6.59 -13.86
N SER A 213 -1.48 -7.89 -14.02
CA SER A 213 -2.44 -8.94 -13.63
C SER A 213 -2.80 -8.86 -12.14
N THR A 214 -1.80 -8.62 -11.28
CA THR A 214 -2.01 -8.44 -9.84
C THR A 214 -2.88 -7.23 -9.55
N ILE A 215 -2.63 -6.10 -10.20
CA ILE A 215 -3.45 -4.88 -10.03
C ILE A 215 -4.87 -5.12 -10.52
N LYS A 216 -5.05 -5.65 -11.74
CA LYS A 216 -6.37 -5.97 -12.30
C LYS A 216 -7.15 -6.89 -11.36
N SER A 217 -6.48 -7.89 -10.77
CA SER A 217 -7.10 -8.79 -9.80
C SER A 217 -7.51 -8.08 -8.51
N LYS A 218 -6.71 -7.13 -8.02
CA LYS A 218 -7.05 -6.32 -6.84
C LYS A 218 -8.16 -5.31 -7.11
N ILE A 219 -8.14 -4.64 -8.26
CA ILE A 219 -9.25 -3.78 -8.73
C ILE A 219 -10.52 -4.60 -8.84
N LYS A 220 -10.46 -5.76 -9.51
CA LYS A 220 -11.60 -6.67 -9.60
C LYS A 220 -12.07 -7.12 -8.23
N ALA A 221 -11.17 -7.48 -7.31
CA ALA A 221 -11.55 -7.87 -5.95
C ALA A 221 -12.23 -6.70 -5.21
N SER A 222 -11.71 -5.47 -5.31
CA SER A 222 -12.33 -4.25 -4.77
C SER A 222 -13.71 -3.99 -5.38
N ASN A 223 -13.86 -4.21 -6.69
CA ASN A 223 -15.11 -4.04 -7.40
C ASN A 223 -16.10 -5.20 -7.17
N THR A 224 -15.61 -6.41 -6.90
CA THR A 224 -16.44 -7.60 -6.57
C THR A 224 -16.89 -7.55 -5.10
N ILE A 225 -16.07 -6.99 -4.21
CA ILE A 225 -16.49 -6.52 -2.88
C ILE A 225 -17.70 -5.56 -3.01
N ASN A 226 -17.77 -4.79 -4.11
CA ASN A 226 -18.90 -3.91 -4.44
C ASN A 226 -19.98 -4.54 -5.37
N ASP A 227 -19.76 -5.76 -5.90
CA ASP A 227 -20.66 -6.47 -6.82
C ASP A 227 -20.98 -7.87 -6.26
N PHE A 228 -21.93 -7.90 -5.33
CA PHE A 228 -22.46 -9.13 -4.71
C PHE A 228 -23.63 -9.73 -5.52
N SER A 229 -23.50 -9.78 -6.86
CA SER A 229 -24.50 -10.38 -7.76
C SER A 229 -24.73 -11.88 -7.53
N ALA A 230 -23.88 -12.56 -6.75
CA ALA A 230 -24.19 -13.84 -6.12
C ALA A 230 -24.54 -13.61 -4.63
N VAL A 231 -25.82 -13.35 -4.38
CA VAL A 231 -26.36 -12.97 -3.07
C VAL A 231 -25.96 -13.99 -1.98
N THR A 232 -25.08 -13.59 -1.06
CA THR A 232 -24.82 -14.34 0.18
C THR A 232 -25.59 -13.70 1.32
N TYR A 233 -26.32 -14.51 2.10
CA TYR A 233 -26.95 -14.05 3.33
C TYR A 233 -25.89 -13.74 4.39
N ALA A 234 -26.10 -12.65 5.12
CA ALA A 234 -25.22 -12.25 6.22
C ALA A 234 -25.22 -13.33 7.31
N PRO A 235 -24.05 -13.88 7.68
CA PRO A 235 -23.98 -14.86 8.76
C PRO A 235 -24.56 -14.32 10.06
N GLU A 236 -25.18 -15.18 10.86
CA GLU A 236 -25.74 -14.75 12.15
C GLU A 236 -24.65 -14.20 13.07
N ILE A 237 -24.98 -13.14 13.82
CA ILE A 237 -24.15 -12.64 14.91
C ILE A 237 -24.93 -12.85 16.19
N ASN A 238 -24.39 -13.66 17.08
CA ASN A 238 -24.89 -13.85 18.45
C ASN A 238 -23.83 -13.31 19.40
N ALA A 239 -24.12 -12.23 20.09
CA ALA A 239 -23.19 -11.55 21.00
C ALA A 239 -23.95 -10.91 22.17
N LEU A 240 -23.24 -10.28 23.09
CA LEU A 240 -23.86 -9.58 24.22
C LEU A 240 -23.92 -8.08 23.94
N ASP A 241 -25.05 -7.46 24.30
CA ASP A 241 -25.20 -6.01 24.28
C ASP A 241 -24.51 -5.33 25.49
N LEU A 242 -24.62 -4.01 25.59
CA LEU A 242 -24.03 -3.23 26.69
C LEU A 242 -24.54 -3.64 28.09
N LYS A 243 -25.76 -4.15 28.17
CA LYS A 243 -26.39 -4.65 29.40
C LYS A 243 -26.05 -6.12 29.68
N GLY A 244 -25.22 -6.74 28.85
CA GLY A 244 -24.88 -8.16 28.94
C GLY A 244 -26.01 -9.08 28.51
N GLN A 245 -27.02 -8.56 27.80
CA GLN A 245 -28.14 -9.36 27.29
C GLN A 245 -27.77 -9.97 25.94
N PRO A 246 -28.21 -11.21 25.65
CA PRO A 246 -28.04 -11.81 24.32
C PRO A 246 -28.69 -10.96 23.24
N PHE A 247 -27.96 -10.72 22.16
CA PHE A 247 -28.42 -10.03 20.98
C PHE A 247 -28.12 -10.85 19.74
N ASN A 248 -29.13 -10.97 18.86
CA ASN A 248 -29.03 -11.70 17.59
C ASN A 248 -29.27 -10.74 16.42
N LEU A 249 -28.41 -10.78 15.39
CA LEU A 249 -28.55 -9.95 14.19
C LEU A 249 -29.90 -10.15 13.49
N LYS A 250 -30.46 -11.36 13.52
CA LYS A 250 -31.80 -11.63 12.97
C LYS A 250 -32.92 -10.81 13.61
N SER A 251 -32.74 -10.30 14.82
CA SER A 251 -33.70 -9.37 15.44
C SER A 251 -33.86 -8.05 14.68
N LEU A 252 -32.89 -7.71 13.81
CA LEU A 252 -32.91 -6.52 12.96
C LEU A 252 -33.46 -6.75 11.55
N ARG A 253 -33.98 -7.96 11.27
CA ARG A 253 -34.65 -8.23 9.99
C ARG A 253 -35.82 -7.26 9.77
N GLY A 254 -36.07 -6.94 8.51
CA GLY A 254 -36.99 -5.88 8.13
C GLY A 254 -36.33 -4.51 7.99
N LYS A 255 -35.11 -4.30 8.50
CA LYS A 255 -34.34 -3.05 8.35
C LYS A 255 -33.15 -3.21 7.41
N TYR A 256 -32.73 -2.11 6.79
CA TYR A 256 -31.36 -2.02 6.29
C TYR A 256 -30.41 -1.87 7.48
N VAL A 257 -29.38 -2.72 7.59
CA VAL A 257 -28.44 -2.69 8.72
C VAL A 257 -27.03 -2.50 8.21
N LEU A 258 -26.32 -1.49 8.70
CA LEU A 258 -24.88 -1.39 8.53
C LEU A 258 -24.18 -2.07 9.71
N ILE A 259 -23.60 -3.25 9.50
CA ILE A 259 -22.78 -3.95 10.50
C ILE A 259 -21.38 -3.33 10.45
N GLU A 260 -20.98 -2.60 11.49
CA GLU A 260 -19.69 -1.90 11.57
C GLU A 260 -18.79 -2.60 12.59
N PHE A 261 -17.70 -3.23 12.10
CA PHE A 261 -16.67 -3.81 12.95
C PHE A 261 -15.63 -2.75 13.34
N TRP A 262 -15.46 -2.55 14.64
CA TRP A 262 -14.63 -1.49 15.20
C TRP A 262 -14.02 -1.90 16.54
N ALA A 263 -13.23 -1.03 17.17
CA ALA A 263 -12.77 -1.17 18.55
C ALA A 263 -12.39 0.20 19.13
N SER A 264 -12.39 0.35 20.45
CA SER A 264 -12.04 1.60 21.15
C SER A 264 -10.65 2.13 20.74
N TRP A 265 -9.70 1.22 20.54
CA TRP A 265 -8.30 1.48 20.16
C TRP A 265 -8.11 1.71 18.64
N CYS A 266 -9.15 1.54 17.83
CA CYS A 266 -9.07 1.72 16.38
C CYS A 266 -9.22 3.20 16.00
N LYS A 267 -8.10 3.95 15.98
CA LYS A 267 -8.10 5.37 15.55
C LYS A 267 -8.81 5.62 14.20
N PRO A 268 -8.59 4.81 13.14
CA PRO A 268 -9.29 5.04 11.87
C PRO A 268 -10.81 4.79 11.95
N CYS A 269 -11.27 3.90 12.83
CA CYS A 269 -12.70 3.69 13.08
C CYS A 269 -13.32 4.94 13.72
N ARG A 270 -12.66 5.45 14.77
CA ARG A 270 -13.08 6.65 15.52
C ARG A 270 -13.21 7.88 14.60
N ALA A 271 -12.27 8.03 13.67
CA ALA A 271 -12.29 9.12 12.69
C ALA A 271 -13.52 9.10 11.74
N GLU A 272 -14.13 7.94 11.49
CA GLU A 272 -15.33 7.81 10.65
C GLU A 272 -16.64 8.03 11.44
N PHE A 273 -16.61 7.98 12.77
CA PHE A 273 -17.81 8.07 13.61
C PHE A 273 -18.60 9.37 13.45
N PRO A 274 -18.01 10.57 13.31
CA PRO A 274 -18.79 11.77 13.02
C PRO A 274 -19.65 11.64 11.76
N ILE A 275 -19.12 10.95 10.72
CA ILE A 275 -19.85 10.69 9.48
C ILE A 275 -20.95 9.65 9.71
N LEU A 276 -20.67 8.57 10.45
CA LEU A 276 -21.68 7.56 10.78
C LEU A 276 -22.79 8.10 11.68
N VAL A 277 -22.49 8.94 12.67
CA VAL A 277 -23.48 9.61 13.53
C VAL A 277 -24.39 10.52 12.70
N LYS A 278 -23.83 11.32 11.80
CA LYS A 278 -24.63 12.15 10.89
C LYS A 278 -25.54 11.28 10.01
N THR A 279 -24.98 10.23 9.43
CA THR A 279 -25.70 9.30 8.56
C THR A 279 -26.82 8.57 9.31
N TYR A 280 -26.54 8.05 10.50
CA TYR A 280 -27.53 7.38 11.33
C TYR A 280 -28.69 8.32 11.68
N ASN A 281 -28.41 9.56 12.08
CA ASN A 281 -29.47 10.52 12.38
C ASN A 281 -30.32 10.90 11.16
N GLU A 282 -29.74 10.90 9.95
CA GLU A 282 -30.47 11.18 8.70
C GLU A 282 -31.39 10.02 8.28
N TYR A 283 -30.99 8.77 8.52
CA TYR A 283 -31.68 7.59 7.99
C TYR A 283 -32.36 6.70 9.04
N LYS A 284 -32.14 6.89 10.35
CA LYS A 284 -32.69 5.99 11.40
C LYS A 284 -34.21 5.83 11.38
N ASP A 285 -34.93 6.87 10.94
CA ASP A 285 -36.40 6.86 10.81
C ASP A 285 -36.87 6.35 9.44
N ARG A 286 -35.93 6.02 8.54
CA ARG A 286 -36.16 5.46 7.20
C ARG A 286 -35.82 3.97 7.15
N ASN A 287 -36.14 3.22 8.20
CA ASN A 287 -35.91 1.78 8.23
C ASN A 287 -34.43 1.36 8.10
N PHE A 288 -33.51 2.22 8.54
CA PHE A 288 -32.07 1.97 8.58
C PHE A 288 -31.57 1.92 10.03
N THR A 289 -30.57 1.08 10.30
CA THR A 289 -29.86 1.10 11.59
C THR A 289 -28.40 0.72 11.39
N ILE A 290 -27.58 1.01 12.41
CA ILE A 290 -26.21 0.52 12.51
C ILE A 290 -26.15 -0.53 13.63
N LEU A 291 -25.39 -1.61 13.41
CA LEU A 291 -25.00 -2.55 14.45
C LEU A 291 -23.48 -2.44 14.61
N GLY A 292 -23.02 -1.85 15.71
CA GLY A 292 -21.62 -1.81 16.07
C GLY A 292 -21.18 -3.15 16.66
N VAL A 293 -20.19 -3.80 16.05
CA VAL A 293 -19.59 -5.04 16.55
C VAL A 293 -18.18 -4.70 17.02
N SER A 294 -17.98 -4.64 18.33
CA SER A 294 -16.70 -4.25 18.92
C SER A 294 -15.74 -5.46 19.05
N LEU A 295 -14.48 -5.24 18.66
CA LEU A 295 -13.32 -6.09 18.88
C LEU A 295 -12.46 -5.57 20.05
N ASP A 296 -13.09 -4.95 21.04
CA ASP A 296 -12.46 -4.70 22.33
C ASP A 296 -12.30 -6.01 23.12
N SER A 297 -11.38 -6.00 24.07
CA SER A 297 -11.24 -7.06 25.08
C SER A 297 -11.62 -6.56 26.49
N GLY A 298 -11.75 -5.25 26.68
CA GLY A 298 -12.17 -4.59 27.91
C GLY A 298 -13.55 -3.96 27.75
N LYS A 299 -14.45 -4.21 28.72
CA LYS A 299 -15.82 -3.70 28.66
C LYS A 299 -15.87 -2.19 28.91
N GLU A 300 -15.00 -1.71 29.80
CA GLU A 300 -14.91 -0.33 30.23
C GLU A 300 -14.50 0.57 29.06
N ASP A 301 -13.40 0.24 28.37
CA ASP A 301 -12.90 0.98 27.20
C ASP A 301 -13.95 1.05 26.07
N TRP A 302 -14.64 -0.07 25.84
CA TRP A 302 -15.71 -0.16 24.85
C TRP A 302 -16.88 0.79 25.18
N ILE A 303 -17.36 0.76 26.43
CA ILE A 303 -18.45 1.62 26.90
C ILE A 303 -18.03 3.09 26.89
N GLU A 304 -16.81 3.39 27.33
CA GLU A 304 -16.29 4.75 27.35
C GLU A 304 -16.16 5.34 25.95
N ALA A 305 -15.64 4.57 24.99
CA ALA A 305 -15.58 4.99 23.59
C ALA A 305 -16.97 5.28 23.01
N ILE A 306 -17.94 4.39 23.24
CA ILE A 306 -19.34 4.60 22.81
C ILE A 306 -19.89 5.94 23.33
N LYS A 307 -19.67 6.24 24.61
CA LYS A 307 -20.13 7.49 25.24
C LYS A 307 -19.41 8.68 24.65
N THR A 308 -18.08 8.59 24.52
CA THR A 308 -17.21 9.68 24.03
C THR A 308 -17.56 10.06 22.61
N ASP A 309 -17.81 9.08 21.74
CA ASP A 309 -18.11 9.31 20.32
C ASP A 309 -19.61 9.45 20.04
N ASN A 310 -20.46 9.45 21.08
CA ASN A 310 -21.91 9.57 20.98
C ASN A 310 -22.57 8.55 20.04
N LEU A 311 -22.17 7.28 20.16
CA LEU A 311 -22.63 6.19 19.29
C LEU A 311 -23.97 5.64 19.80
N THR A 312 -25.07 6.20 19.34
CA THR A 312 -26.43 5.92 19.87
C THR A 312 -27.14 4.72 19.27
N TRP A 313 -26.53 4.02 18.32
CA TRP A 313 -27.06 2.79 17.75
C TRP A 313 -26.75 1.56 18.61
N ILE A 314 -27.16 0.38 18.15
CA ILE A 314 -26.99 -0.87 18.90
C ILE A 314 -25.53 -1.31 18.83
N HIS A 315 -24.95 -1.68 19.98
CA HIS A 315 -23.60 -2.21 20.06
C HIS A 315 -23.58 -3.57 20.73
N VAL A 316 -22.76 -4.46 20.18
CA VAL A 316 -22.50 -5.80 20.72
C VAL A 316 -21.01 -6.12 20.73
N SER A 317 -20.61 -6.98 21.65
CA SER A 317 -19.25 -7.56 21.68
C SER A 317 -19.26 -8.89 22.39
N ASP A 318 -18.31 -9.77 22.06
CA ASP A 318 -17.96 -10.94 22.84
C ASP A 318 -16.68 -10.74 23.69
N LEU A 319 -16.12 -9.52 23.68
CA LEU A 319 -14.90 -9.10 24.40
C LEU A 319 -13.68 -10.00 24.17
N LYS A 320 -13.59 -10.61 22.98
CA LYS A 320 -12.52 -11.53 22.60
C LYS A 320 -11.51 -10.91 21.63
N GLY A 321 -11.61 -9.61 21.36
CA GLY A 321 -10.80 -8.94 20.35
C GLY A 321 -10.85 -9.64 18.99
N TRP A 322 -9.69 -9.83 18.36
CA TRP A 322 -9.56 -10.56 17.08
C TRP A 322 -10.02 -12.03 17.12
N LYS A 323 -10.17 -12.62 18.32
CA LYS A 323 -10.74 -13.97 18.47
C LYS A 323 -12.28 -13.95 18.46
N SER A 324 -12.91 -12.81 18.20
CA SER A 324 -14.37 -12.70 18.12
C SER A 324 -14.96 -13.67 17.11
N ALA A 325 -16.04 -14.37 17.51
CA ALA A 325 -16.73 -15.29 16.62
C ALA A 325 -17.33 -14.55 15.40
N ALA A 326 -17.86 -13.34 15.63
CA ALA A 326 -18.40 -12.51 14.56
C ALA A 326 -17.32 -12.10 13.56
N ALA A 327 -16.15 -11.66 14.03
CA ALA A 327 -15.03 -11.29 13.16
C ALA A 327 -14.55 -12.47 12.30
N GLN A 328 -14.43 -13.66 12.89
CA GLN A 328 -13.98 -14.86 12.16
C GLN A 328 -14.96 -15.26 11.05
N VAL A 329 -16.25 -15.30 11.35
CA VAL A 329 -17.28 -15.74 10.39
C VAL A 329 -17.42 -14.73 9.23
N TYR A 330 -17.29 -13.44 9.54
CA TYR A 330 -17.28 -12.38 8.52
C TYR A 330 -15.90 -12.18 7.85
N LYS A 331 -14.89 -12.97 8.24
CA LYS A 331 -13.50 -12.89 7.73
C LYS A 331 -12.90 -11.48 7.85
N VAL A 332 -13.18 -10.81 8.96
CA VAL A 332 -12.67 -9.48 9.28
C VAL A 332 -11.23 -9.60 9.75
N ASN A 333 -10.29 -9.15 8.90
CA ASN A 333 -8.85 -9.19 9.17
C ASN A 333 -8.24 -7.79 9.39
N ALA A 334 -9.04 -6.74 9.20
CA ALA A 334 -8.67 -5.35 9.45
C ALA A 334 -9.92 -4.57 9.86
N ILE A 335 -9.75 -3.54 10.67
CA ILE A 335 -10.81 -2.60 11.02
C ILE A 335 -10.36 -1.16 10.74
N PRO A 336 -11.27 -0.24 10.36
CA PRO A 336 -12.73 -0.45 10.25
C PRO A 336 -13.09 -1.33 9.06
N GLN A 337 -14.11 -2.17 9.22
CA GLN A 337 -14.71 -2.98 8.14
C GLN A 337 -16.23 -3.03 8.33
N ASN A 338 -17.01 -2.85 7.27
CA ASN A 338 -18.47 -2.90 7.40
C ASN A 338 -19.19 -3.65 6.28
N PHE A 339 -20.42 -4.04 6.58
CA PHE A 339 -21.31 -4.76 5.68
C PHE A 339 -22.69 -4.12 5.77
N LEU A 340 -23.22 -3.66 4.64
CA LEU A 340 -24.60 -3.19 4.53
C LEU A 340 -25.46 -4.39 4.13
N ILE A 341 -26.47 -4.67 4.95
CA ILE A 341 -27.45 -5.73 4.68
C ILE A 341 -28.84 -5.14 4.40
N ASP A 342 -29.60 -5.81 3.55
CA ASP A 342 -30.99 -5.48 3.24
C ASP A 342 -31.98 -6.05 4.29
N PRO A 343 -33.27 -5.69 4.23
CA PRO A 343 -34.32 -6.19 5.14
C PRO A 343 -34.41 -7.72 5.23
N GLU A 344 -34.10 -8.43 4.14
CA GLU A 344 -34.09 -9.89 4.07
C GLU A 344 -32.83 -10.50 4.71
N GLY A 345 -31.81 -9.67 4.96
CA GLY A 345 -30.54 -10.06 5.57
C GLY A 345 -29.46 -10.45 4.58
N LYS A 346 -29.55 -10.00 3.34
CA LYS A 346 -28.53 -10.21 2.32
C LYS A 346 -27.51 -9.09 2.38
N ILE A 347 -26.23 -9.42 2.21
CA ILE A 347 -25.18 -8.40 2.09
C ILE A 347 -25.31 -7.74 0.70
N ILE A 348 -25.54 -6.43 0.68
CA ILE A 348 -25.75 -5.63 -0.54
C ILE A 348 -24.64 -4.61 -0.81
N ALA A 349 -23.72 -4.42 0.14
CA ALA A 349 -22.47 -3.68 -0.01
C ALA A 349 -21.54 -3.94 1.19
N MET A 350 -20.26 -3.58 1.08
CA MET A 350 -19.32 -3.62 2.19
C MET A 350 -18.26 -2.52 2.05
N ASN A 351 -17.50 -2.27 3.12
CA ASN A 351 -16.43 -1.27 3.16
C ASN A 351 -16.88 0.14 2.73
N LEU A 352 -18.14 0.48 3.00
CA LEU A 352 -18.70 1.78 2.69
C LEU A 352 -18.14 2.84 3.64
N ARG A 353 -17.52 3.89 3.10
CA ARG A 353 -16.91 5.00 3.84
C ARG A 353 -17.35 6.33 3.25
N GLY A 354 -17.30 7.40 4.05
CA GLY A 354 -17.51 8.77 3.58
C GLY A 354 -18.68 8.94 2.59
N ASP A 355 -18.36 9.46 1.40
CA ASP A 355 -19.36 9.72 0.35
C ASP A 355 -19.87 8.46 -0.34
N GLY A 356 -19.12 7.34 -0.31
CA GLY A 356 -19.58 6.05 -0.81
C GLY A 356 -20.78 5.53 -0.03
N LEU A 357 -20.76 5.63 1.30
CA LEU A 357 -21.90 5.29 2.16
C LEU A 357 -23.12 6.17 1.85
N LYS A 358 -22.91 7.50 1.79
CA LYS A 358 -24.00 8.44 1.50
C LYS A 358 -24.64 8.18 0.15
N LYS A 359 -23.84 7.95 -0.89
CA LYS A 359 -24.33 7.64 -2.23
C LYS A 359 -25.17 6.37 -2.22
N LYS A 360 -24.68 5.30 -1.57
CA LYS A 360 -25.41 4.03 -1.50
C LYS A 360 -26.74 4.15 -0.74
N LEU A 361 -26.78 4.87 0.37
CA LEU A 361 -28.03 5.08 1.12
C LEU A 361 -29.02 5.95 0.37
N LYS A 362 -28.55 7.01 -0.33
CA LYS A 362 -29.40 7.80 -1.24
C LYS A 362 -29.97 6.97 -2.38
N GLU A 363 -29.24 5.99 -2.90
CA GLU A 363 -29.74 5.06 -3.92
C GLU A 363 -30.86 4.16 -3.39
N ILE A 364 -30.76 3.72 -2.12
CA ILE A 364 -31.72 2.84 -1.47
C ILE A 364 -33.00 3.60 -1.07
N PHE A 365 -32.86 4.79 -0.50
CA PHE A 365 -33.97 5.57 0.09
C PHE A 365 -34.39 6.76 -0.78
N LYS A 366 -34.36 6.59 -2.11
CA LYS A 366 -34.80 7.61 -3.07
C LYS A 366 -36.21 8.10 -2.81
#